data_AF-A0A6L9Y8Q6-F1
#
_entry.id   AF-A0A6L9Y8Q6-F1
#
_cell.length_a   1.000
_cell.length_b   1.000
_cell.length_c   1.000
_cell.angle_alpha   90.00
_cell.angle_beta   90.00
_cell.angle_gamma   90.00
#
_symmetry.space_group_name_H-M   'P 1'
#
loop_
_entity.id
_entity.type
_entity.pdbx_description
1 polymer ?
#
loop_
_entity_poly.entity_id
_entity_poly.type
_entity_poly.pdbx_seq_one_letter_code
_entity_poly.pdbx_strand_id
1 'polypeptide(L)'
;MIEFEQLEDAYKALKAGQVQALVYDSPTLLYETSQNGEYQIVGELFAEQDYGIVLPQGSHYREPINRIILQLQEEGELTNLEQKWFPSNQ
;
A
#
# COMPACT_ATOMS: atom_id res chain seq x y z
N MET A 1 -6.23 5.10 21.11
CA MET A 1 -5.89 4.30 19.93
C MET A 1 -6.05 2.85 20.33
N ILE A 2 -6.80 2.05 19.57
CA ILE A 2 -6.96 0.62 19.82
C ILE A 2 -6.10 -0.09 18.78
N GLU A 3 -5.22 -0.96 19.24
CA GLU A 3 -4.36 -1.76 18.37
C GLU A 3 -5.00 -3.12 18.15
N PHE A 4 -4.90 -3.61 16.92
CA PHE A 4 -5.36 -4.92 16.52
C PHE A 4 -4.18 -5.68 15.91
N GLU A 5 -4.03 -6.95 16.25
CA GLU A 5 -2.97 -7.79 15.66
C GLU A 5 -3.29 -8.18 14.22
N GLN A 6 -4.58 -8.32 13.90
CA GLN A 6 -5.07 -8.71 12.59
C GLN A 6 -5.89 -7.59 11.95
N LEU A 7 -5.65 -7.35 10.66
CA LEU A 7 -6.36 -6.34 9.90
C LEU A 7 -7.87 -6.67 9.80
N GLU A 8 -8.24 -7.95 9.71
CA GLU A 8 -9.66 -8.34 9.67
C GLU A 8 -10.42 -7.92 10.93
N ASP A 9 -9.78 -7.96 12.10
CA ASP A 9 -10.43 -7.59 13.37
C ASP A 9 -10.62 -6.07 13.46
N ALA A 10 -9.68 -5.30 12.93
CA ALA A 10 -9.81 -3.86 12.82
C ALA A 10 -10.98 -3.46 11.90
N TYR A 11 -11.15 -4.16 10.76
CA TYR A 11 -12.31 -3.97 9.88
C TYR A 11 -13.63 -4.36 10.55
N LYS A 12 -13.68 -5.46 11.30
CA LYS A 12 -14.88 -5.85 12.07
C LYS A 12 -15.24 -4.79 13.11
N ALA A 13 -14.26 -4.25 13.83
CA ALA A 13 -14.47 -3.21 14.82
C ALA A 13 -15.00 -1.92 14.18
N LEU A 14 -14.48 -1.55 13.00
CA LEU A 14 -14.97 -0.42 12.23
C LEU A 14 -16.43 -0.63 11.79
N LYS A 15 -16.75 -1.80 11.25
CA LYS A 15 -18.11 -2.17 10.83
C LYS A 15 -19.10 -2.24 11.99
N ALA A 16 -18.65 -2.68 13.16
CA ALA A 16 -19.45 -2.71 14.39
C ALA A 16 -19.62 -1.34 15.06
N GLY A 17 -18.96 -0.28 14.54
CA GLY A 17 -18.99 1.07 15.13
C GLY A 17 -18.23 1.17 16.45
N GLN A 18 -17.37 0.19 16.77
CA GLN A 18 -16.52 0.21 17.96
C GLN A 18 -15.36 1.19 17.81
N VAL A 19 -14.92 1.43 16.57
CA VAL A 19 -13.97 2.47 16.18
C VAL A 19 -14.57 3.34 15.08
N GLN A 20 -14.15 4.60 15.02
CA GLN A 20 -14.65 5.58 14.04
C GLN A 20 -13.78 5.66 12.78
N ALA A 21 -12.51 5.25 12.88
CA ALA A 21 -11.54 5.28 11.80
C ALA A 21 -10.49 4.18 12.01
N LEU A 22 -9.92 3.72 10.90
CA LEU A 22 -8.83 2.77 10.85
C LEU A 22 -7.64 3.45 10.16
N VAL A 23 -6.45 3.27 10.72
CA VAL A 23 -5.19 3.79 10.17
C VAL A 23 -4.30 2.60 9.83
N TYR A 24 -3.86 2.52 8.58
CA TYR A 24 -2.99 1.45 8.09
C TYR A 24 -2.27 1.87 6.81
N ASP A 25 -1.42 1.00 6.27
CA ASP A 25 -0.64 1.26 5.07
C ASP A 25 -1.52 1.55 3.84
N SER A 26 -1.21 2.66 3.16
CA SER A 26 -2.00 3.18 2.04
C SER A 26 -2.26 2.15 0.93
N PRO A 27 -1.26 1.40 0.42
CA PRO A 27 -1.51 0.41 -0.65
C PRO A 27 -2.52 -0.67 -0.25
N THR A 28 -2.46 -1.13 1.00
CA THR A 28 -3.40 -2.14 1.52
C THR A 28 -4.82 -1.57 1.55
N LEU A 29 -4.98 -0.34 2.05
CA LEU A 29 -6.28 0.33 2.10
C LEU A 29 -6.83 0.62 0.70
N LEU A 30 -5.98 1.04 -0.24
CA LEU A 30 -6.36 1.28 -1.65
C LEU A 30 -6.82 -0.01 -2.32
N TYR A 31 -6.13 -1.12 -2.08
CA TYR A 31 -6.54 -2.41 -2.62
C TYR A 31 -7.90 -2.85 -2.07
N GLU A 32 -8.07 -2.85 -0.74
CA GLU A 32 -9.32 -3.27 -0.11
C GLU A 32 -10.51 -2.40 -0.53
N THR A 33 -10.33 -1.08 -0.62
CA THR A 33 -11.39 -0.16 -1.05
C THR A 33 -11.72 -0.25 -2.54
N SER A 34 -10.74 -0.56 -3.39
CA SER A 34 -10.99 -0.81 -4.81
C SER A 34 -11.76 -2.10 -5.06
N GLN A 35 -11.55 -3.12 -4.22
CA GLN A 35 -12.26 -4.41 -4.28
C GLN A 35 -13.63 -4.36 -3.61
N ASN A 36 -13.78 -3.59 -2.53
CA ASN A 36 -14.98 -3.51 -1.72
C ASN A 36 -15.34 -2.05 -1.41
N GLY A 37 -16.37 -1.52 -2.08
CA GLY A 37 -16.86 -0.16 -1.89
C GLY A 37 -17.59 0.12 -0.57
N GLU A 38 -17.48 -0.77 0.43
CA GLU A 38 -18.06 -0.60 1.76
C GLU A 38 -17.33 0.49 2.59
N TYR A 39 -16.09 0.80 2.25
CA TYR A 39 -15.26 1.77 2.97
C TYR A 39 -14.73 2.85 2.02
N GLN A 40 -14.41 4.02 2.59
CA GLN A 40 -13.82 5.14 1.88
C GLN A 40 -12.54 5.59 2.59
N ILE A 41 -11.52 5.92 1.79
CA ILE A 41 -10.31 6.57 2.30
C ILE A 41 -10.62 8.05 2.51
N VAL A 42 -10.19 8.60 3.65
CA VAL A 42 -10.40 10.00 4.00
C VAL A 42 -9.09 10.64 4.44
N GLY A 43 -8.93 11.93 4.14
CA GLY A 43 -7.75 12.71 4.49
C GLY A 43 -6.58 12.53 3.53
N GLU A 44 -5.48 13.22 3.84
CA GLU A 44 -4.23 13.16 3.08
C GLU A 44 -3.30 12.08 3.63
N LEU A 45 -2.39 11.61 2.78
CA LEU A 45 -1.29 10.76 3.22
C LEU A 45 -0.42 11.55 4.20
N PHE A 46 -0.42 11.15 5.46
CA PHE A 46 0.26 11.88 6.54
C PHE A 46 1.58 11.23 6.98
N ALA A 47 1.92 10.08 6.41
CA ALA A 47 3.16 9.36 6.66
C ALA A 47 3.64 8.70 5.35
N GLU A 48 4.34 9.47 4.53
CA GLU A 48 4.96 8.96 3.30
C GLU A 48 6.04 7.94 3.66
N GLN A 49 5.95 6.77 3.04
CA GLN A 49 6.87 5.65 3.27
C GLN A 49 7.32 5.12 1.92
N ASP A 50 8.64 5.07 1.74
CA ASP A 50 9.25 4.42 0.60
C ASP A 50 9.31 2.90 0.82
N TYR A 51 8.95 2.13 -0.20
CA TYR A 51 9.09 0.68 -0.20
C TYR A 51 10.39 0.26 -0.89
N GLY A 52 11.03 -0.78 -0.37
CA GLY A 52 12.30 -1.28 -0.90
C GLY A 52 12.44 -2.79 -0.81
N ILE A 53 13.28 -3.34 -1.69
CA ILE A 53 13.66 -4.75 -1.67
C ILE A 53 14.90 -4.91 -0.79
N VAL A 54 14.74 -5.63 0.33
CA VAL A 54 15.84 -5.87 1.27
C VAL A 54 16.73 -7.00 0.79
N LEU A 55 18.05 -6.77 0.79
CA LEU A 55 19.07 -7.74 0.39
C LEU A 55 20.14 -7.86 1.49
N PRO A 56 20.83 -9.01 1.60
CA PRO A 56 22.00 -9.13 2.46
C PRO A 56 23.04 -8.05 2.16
N GLN A 57 23.72 -7.57 3.20
CA GLN A 57 24.80 -6.60 3.03
C GLN A 57 25.87 -7.14 2.08
N GLY A 58 26.29 -6.31 1.10
CA GLY A 58 27.27 -6.71 0.09
C GLY A 58 26.72 -7.57 -1.04
N SER A 59 25.40 -7.79 -1.12
CA SER A 59 24.78 -8.56 -2.21
C SER A 59 25.15 -8.00 -3.58
N HIS A 60 25.68 -8.87 -4.44
CA HIS A 60 25.97 -8.56 -5.85
C HIS A 60 24.72 -8.23 -6.66
N TYR A 61 23.52 -8.54 -6.15
CA TYR A 61 22.24 -8.26 -6.80
C TYR A 61 21.73 -6.84 -6.57
N ARG A 62 22.27 -6.11 -5.58
CA ARG A 62 21.77 -4.77 -5.24
C ARG A 62 21.81 -3.81 -6.43
N GLU A 63 22.94 -3.76 -7.12
CA GLU A 63 23.12 -2.86 -8.27
C GLU A 63 22.27 -3.29 -9.50
N PRO A 64 22.29 -4.58 -9.92
CA PRO A 64 21.40 -5.06 -10.99
C PRO A 64 19.92 -4.79 -10.73
N ILE A 65 19.43 -5.06 -9.51
CA ILE A 65 18.02 -4.86 -9.15
C ILE A 65 17.65 -3.37 -9.25
N ASN A 66 18.47 -2.48 -8.69
CA ASN A 66 18.22 -1.05 -8.76
C ASN A 66 18.17 -0.53 -10.21
N ARG A 67 19.07 -1.02 -11.08
CA ARG A 67 19.07 -0.63 -12.50
C ARG A 67 17.80 -1.07 -13.21
N ILE A 68 17.31 -2.27 -12.94
CA ILE A 68 16.07 -2.78 -13.53
C ILE A 68 14.88 -1.95 -13.02
N ILE A 69 14.82 -1.63 -11.73
CA ILE A 69 13.74 -0.78 -11.18
C ILE A 69 13.72 0.59 -11.85
N LEU A 70 14.89 1.22 -12.02
CA LEU A 70 15.00 2.51 -12.73
C LEU A 70 14.57 2.39 -14.19
N GLN A 71 14.97 1.33 -14.89
CA GLN A 71 14.55 1.09 -16.27
C GLN A 71 13.02 0.93 -16.36
N LEU A 72 12.40 0.14 -15.48
CA LEU A 72 10.94 -0.03 -15.44
C LEU A 72 10.21 1.29 -15.14
N GLN A 73 10.82 2.18 -14.36
CA GLN A 73 10.29 3.52 -14.10
C GLN A 73 10.36 4.39 -15.37
N GLU A 74 11.50 4.40 -16.06
CA GLU A 74 11.70 5.16 -17.30
C GLU A 74 10.78 4.68 -18.44
N GLU A 75 10.54 3.36 -18.51
CA GLU A 75 9.63 2.74 -19.48
C GLU A 75 8.15 2.94 -19.13
N GLY A 76 7.83 3.43 -17.93
CA GLY A 76 6.46 3.61 -17.44
C GLY A 76 5.78 2.32 -16.96
N GLU A 77 6.50 1.20 -16.94
CA GLU A 77 5.99 -0.10 -16.48
C GLU A 77 5.58 -0.08 -15.01
N LEU A 78 6.31 0.65 -14.16
CA LEU A 78 5.90 0.83 -12.75
C LEU A 78 4.55 1.54 -12.63
N THR A 79 4.30 2.55 -13.46
CA THR A 79 3.01 3.25 -13.50
C THR A 79 1.91 2.33 -14.03
N ASN A 80 2.18 1.50 -15.03
CA ASN A 80 1.22 0.52 -15.53
C ASN A 80 0.86 -0.51 -14.43
N LEU A 81 1.84 -0.95 -13.65
CA LEU A 81 1.62 -1.84 -12.51
C LEU A 81 0.78 -1.16 -11.42
N GLU A 82 1.09 0.09 -11.09
CA GLU A 82 0.31 0.88 -10.13
C GLU A 82 -1.15 1.00 -10.57
N GLN A 83 -1.41 1.38 -11.82
CA GLN A 83 -2.77 1.48 -12.37
C GLN A 83 -3.51 0.14 -12.41
N LYS A 84 -2.78 -0.95 -12.66
CA LYS A 84 -3.37 -2.29 -12.71
C LYS A 84 -3.87 -2.76 -11.35
N TRP A 85 -3.10 -2.49 -10.29
CA TRP A 85 -3.40 -2.98 -8.95
C TRP A 85 -4.20 -1.99 -8.09
N PHE A 86 -4.06 -0.69 -8.39
CA PHE A 86 -4.74 0.39 -7.72
C PHE A 86 -5.41 1.30 -8.76
N PRO A 87 -6.37 0.78 -9.55
CA PRO A 87 -7.09 1.61 -10.49
C PRO A 87 -7.79 2.71 -9.70
N SER A 88 -7.35 3.96 -9.89
CA SER A 88 -7.95 5.09 -9.22
C SER A 88 -9.40 5.18 -9.67
N ASN A 89 -10.34 4.85 -8.79
CA ASN A 89 -11.64 5.52 -8.85
C ASN A 89 -11.36 6.95 -8.37
N GLN A 90 -11.08 7.84 -9.33
CA GLN A 90 -11.20 9.28 -9.11
C GLN A 90 -12.63 9.62 -8.67
#